data_AF-K1ULT1-F1
#
_entry.id   AF-K1ULT1-F1
#
_cell.length_a   1.000
_cell.length_b   1.000
_cell.length_c   1.000
_cell.angle_alpha   90.00
_cell.angle_beta   90.00
_cell.angle_gamma   90.00
#
_symmetry.space_group_name_H-M   'P 1'
#
loop_
_entity.id
_entity.type
_entity.pdbx_description
1 polymer ?
#
loop_
_entity_poly.entity_id
_entity_poly.type
_entity_poly.pdbx_seq_one_letter_code
_entity_poly.pdbx_strand_id
1 'polypeptide(L)' 'EIEVSGNVTKENISKLVDLGVDYISSGALTHSAPIMDISLKNLHRI' A
#
# COMPACT_ATOMS: atom_id res chain seq x y z
N GLU A 1 21.43 -2.56 1.77
CA GLU A 1 20.26 -2.34 0.91
C GLU A 1 19.76 -3.68 0.41
N ILE A 2 18.80 -4.24 1.16
CA ILE A 2 18.08 -5.48 0.87
C ILE A 2 16.66 -5.08 0.48
N GLU A 3 16.28 -5.40 -0.76
CA GLU A 3 14.92 -5.25 -1.26
C GLU A 3 14.23 -6.61 -1.33
N VAL A 4 12.97 -6.67 -0.86
CA VAL A 4 12.10 -7.83 -1.05
C VAL A 4 10.93 -7.45 -1.96
N SER A 5 10.72 -8.27 -3.00
CA SER A 5 9.67 -8.12 -3.99
C SER A 5 8.91 -9.43 -4.22
N GLY A 6 7.67 -9.32 -4.67
CA GLY A 6 6.84 -10.47 -5.06
C GLY A 6 5.99 -11.05 -3.93
N ASN A 7 4.72 -11.34 -4.25
CA ASN A 7 3.72 -11.92 -3.35
C ASN A 7 3.58 -11.23 -1.98
N VAL A 8 3.82 -9.91 -1.89
CA VAL A 8 3.66 -9.13 -0.65
C VAL A 8 2.17 -8.89 -0.41
N THR A 9 1.64 -9.45 0.67
CA THR A 9 0.24 -9.30 1.12
C THR A 9 0.20 -8.65 2.50
N LYS A 10 -0.98 -8.17 2.90
CA LYS A 10 -1.15 -7.50 4.20
C LYS A 10 -0.80 -8.40 5.39
N GLU A 11 -0.96 -9.71 5.22
CA GLU A 11 -0.71 -10.74 6.24
C GLU A 11 0.77 -11.10 6.36
N ASN A 12 1.53 -10.99 5.27
CA ASN A 12 2.94 -11.40 5.26
C ASN A 12 3.92 -10.23 5.45
N ILE A 13 3.48 -8.99 5.24
CA ILE A 13 4.36 -7.82 5.30
C ILE A 13 5.04 -7.65 6.67
N SER A 14 4.36 -7.99 7.76
CA SER A 14 4.94 -7.95 9.11
C SER A 14 6.16 -8.87 9.25
N LYS A 15 6.08 -10.08 8.66
CA LYS A 15 7.20 -11.04 8.70
C LYS A 15 8.37 -10.59 7.84
N LEU A 16 8.09 -9.81 6.79
CA LEU A 16 9.12 -9.26 5.91
C LEU A 16 9.86 -8.09 6.57
N VAL A 17 9.15 -7.25 7.33
CA VAL A 17 9.74 -6.15 8.09
C VAL A 17 10.70 -6.67 9.18
N ASP A 18 10.33 -7.76 9.86
CA ASP A 18 11.17 -8.37 10.91
C ASP A 18 12.50 -8.94 10.39
N LEU A 19 12.65 -9.14 9.08
CA LEU A 19 13.90 -9.60 8.45
C LEU A 19 14.95 -8.49 8.29
N GLY A 20 14.64 -7.24 8.67
CA GLY A 20 15.58 -6.11 8.59
C GLY A 20 15.84 -5.64 7.16
N VAL A 21 14.81 -5.71 6.31
CA VAL A 21 14.88 -5.28 4.90
C VAL A 21 14.80 -3.76 4.79
N ASP A 22 15.55 -3.19 3.85
CA ASP A 22 15.59 -1.74 3.62
C ASP A 22 14.37 -1.28 2.81
N TYR A 23 13.90 -2.12 1.87
CA TYR A 23 12.79 -1.80 0.98
C TYR A 23 11.87 -3.00 0.72
N ILE A 24 10.57 -2.74 0.62
CA ILE A 24 9.56 -3.71 0.22
C ILE A 24 8.80 -3.15 -0.99
N SER A 25 8.77 -3.90 -2.09
CA SER A 25 8.06 -3.51 -3.31
C SER A 25 6.88 -4.46 -3.60
N SER A 26 5.72 -3.89 -3.95
CA SER A 26 4.50 -4.65 -4.28
C SER A 26 3.77 -4.04 -5.48
N GLY A 27 3.77 -4.76 -6.60
CA GLY A 27 3.03 -4.36 -7.79
C GLY A 27 1.51 -4.35 -7.60
N ALA A 28 0.98 -4.97 -6.54
CA ALA A 28 -0.45 -4.93 -6.23
C ALA A 28 -0.95 -3.51 -5.94
N LEU A 29 -0.07 -2.62 -5.46
CA LEU A 29 -0.39 -1.22 -5.16
C LEU A 29 -0.72 -0.39 -6.40
N THR A 30 -0.26 -0.79 -7.58
CA THR A 30 -0.44 -0.01 -8.81
C THR A 30 -1.45 -0.65 -9.77
N HIS A 31 -1.46 -1.98 -9.90
CA HIS A 31 -2.36 -2.66 -10.84
C HIS A 31 -3.63 -3.25 -10.20
N SER A 32 -3.66 -3.39 -8.87
CA SER A 32 -4.72 -4.09 -8.13
C SER A 32 -5.23 -3.31 -6.91
N ALA A 33 -4.93 -2.02 -6.80
CA ALA A 33 -5.42 -1.21 -5.68
C ALA A 33 -6.93 -0.92 -5.85
N PRO A 34 -7.75 -1.08 -4.80
CA PRO A 34 -9.16 -0.74 -4.85
C PRO A 34 -9.36 0.77 -5.03
N ILE A 35 -10.44 1.15 -5.71
CA ILE A 35 -10.81 2.55 -5.89
C ILE A 35 -11.23 3.15 -4.54
N MET A 36 -10.67 4.30 -4.20
CA MET A 36 -11.10 5.09 -3.04
C MET A 36 -12.27 5.98 -3.44
N ASP A 37 -13.45 5.73 -2.89
CA ASP A 37 -14.65 6.54 -3.12
C ASP A 37 -14.65 7.78 -2.22
N ILE A 38 -14.69 8.98 -2.81
CA ILE A 38 -14.62 10.26 -2.11
C ILE A 38 -15.68 11.20 -2.68
N SER A 39 -16.47 11.82 -1.80
CA SER A 39 -17.42 12.87 -2.16
C SER A 39 -17.22 14.11 -1.30
N LEU A 40 -17.24 15.28 -1.94
CA LEU A 40 -17.19 16.56 -1.25
C LEU A 40 -18.63 17.00 -0.93
N LYS A 41 -18.91 17.18 0.35
CA LYS A 41 -20.22 17.62 0.87
C LYS A 41 -20.07 18.99 1.55
N ASN A 42 -21.20 19.67 1.78
CA ASN A 42 -21.28 20.95 2.49
C ASN A 42 -20.61 22.14 1.76
N LEU A 43 -20.84 22.26 0.45
CA LEU A 43 -20.51 23.49 -0.28
C LEU A 43 -21.52 24.59 0.08
N HIS A 44 -21.11 25.57 0.88
CA HIS A 44 -21.91 26.73 1.22
C HIS A 44 -21.39 27.97 0.48
N ARG A 45 -22.34 28.78 0.00
CA ARG A 45 -22.04 30.04 -0.69
C ARG A 45 -21.77 31.11 0.37
N ILE A 46 -20.66 31.84 0.21
CA ILE A 46 -20.29 32.99 1.04
C ILE A 46 -21.08 34.21 0.58
#